data_AF-A0A1D7UZ29-F1
#
_entry.id   AF-A0A1D7UZ29-F1
#
_cell.length_a   1.000
_cell.length_b   1.000
_cell.length_c   1.000
_cell.angle_alpha   90.00
_cell.angle_beta   90.00
_cell.angle_gamma   90.00
#
_symmetry.space_group_name_H-M   'P 1'
#
loop_
_entity.id
_entity.type
_entity.pdbx_description
1 polymer ?
#
loop_
_entity_poly.entity_id
_entity_poly.type
_entity_poly.pdbx_seq_one_letter_code
_entity_poly.pdbx_strand_id
1 'polypeptide(L)'
;MQLKHKRIFLPAFTGICILFGFLFPMYPYGGPFSDNLDGTISAGDGLVWQKCSMGQGITVCSSPAATTSDWNTALNYCNSLNLTGRTWRLPNVKELSSILDYGKTSFPIINTTLFPNTSGNYYWTSTSGVSSGTSPNTATDNDPVAYIATSNNDNAYRIAKNTKYRAMAYVVDFRMGGIIEFPKTNSTSAYVRCISGP
;
A
#
# COMPACT_ATOMS: atom_id res chain seq x y z
N MET A 1 21.13 16.83 82.05
CA MET A 1 20.29 18.04 82.26
C MET A 1 19.75 18.47 80.89
N GLN A 2 18.43 18.34 80.71
CA GLN A 2 17.52 19.00 79.75
C GLN A 2 17.65 18.84 78.21
N LEU A 3 16.50 18.43 77.64
CA LEU A 3 16.10 18.37 76.22
C LEU A 3 15.82 19.76 75.60
N LYS A 4 15.92 19.87 74.25
CA LYS A 4 14.92 20.48 73.32
C LYS A 4 15.50 20.55 71.87
N HIS A 5 15.00 19.83 70.87
CA HIS A 5 13.80 20.00 69.99
C HIS A 5 13.90 20.98 68.80
N LYS A 6 13.42 20.49 67.63
CA LYS A 6 12.96 21.17 66.38
C LYS A 6 14.05 21.54 65.34
N ARG A 7 13.89 21.36 64.01
CA ARG A 7 12.72 21.13 63.13
C ARG A 7 13.17 20.52 61.79
N ILE A 8 12.25 19.75 61.20
CA ILE A 8 12.20 19.20 59.83
C ILE A 8 12.41 20.28 58.75
N PHE A 9 13.22 19.99 57.72
CA PHE A 9 13.05 20.53 56.36
C PHE A 9 13.60 19.52 55.33
N LEU A 10 12.69 18.94 54.54
CA LEU A 10 13.01 18.04 53.43
C LEU A 10 13.73 18.80 52.31
N PRO A 11 14.76 18.22 51.67
CA PRO A 11 15.30 18.81 50.46
C PRO A 11 14.32 18.67 49.29
N ALA A 12 14.31 19.73 48.49
CA ALA A 12 13.44 20.02 47.36
C ALA A 12 13.06 18.82 46.47
N PHE A 13 11.76 18.74 46.20
CA PHE A 13 11.14 17.91 45.18
C PHE A 13 11.53 18.39 43.77
N THR A 14 11.25 17.53 42.81
CA THR A 14 11.15 17.78 41.36
C THR A 14 12.44 18.01 40.58
N GLY A 15 12.90 16.94 39.94
CA GLY A 15 13.79 17.01 38.79
C GLY A 15 14.20 15.66 38.20
N ILE A 16 13.50 14.56 38.51
CA ILE A 16 13.66 13.30 37.78
C ILE A 16 12.96 13.53 36.43
N CYS A 17 13.72 14.02 35.45
CA CYS A 17 13.38 13.82 34.05
C CYS A 17 13.31 12.32 33.83
N ILE A 18 12.09 11.80 33.81
CA ILE A 18 11.76 10.46 33.39
C ILE A 18 12.31 10.32 31.97
N LEU A 19 13.46 9.66 31.88
CA LEU A 19 14.10 9.12 30.68
C LEU A 19 13.26 7.94 30.16
N PHE A 20 11.93 8.10 30.07
CA PHE A 20 11.14 7.34 29.11
C PHE A 20 11.22 8.12 27.80
N GLY A 21 12.41 8.07 27.21
CA GLY A 21 12.48 8.05 25.77
C GLY A 21 11.64 6.84 25.36
N PHE A 22 10.38 7.08 25.03
CA PHE A 22 9.67 6.25 24.09
C PHE A 22 10.52 6.33 22.81
N LEU A 23 11.55 5.49 22.76
CA LEU A 23 11.94 4.81 21.56
C LEU A 23 10.67 4.11 21.12
N PHE A 24 9.79 4.83 20.43
CA PHE A 24 9.02 4.21 19.38
C PHE A 24 10.11 3.80 18.40
N PRO A 25 10.54 2.53 18.35
CA PRO A 25 11.28 2.09 17.17
C PRO A 25 10.43 2.53 15.99
N MET A 26 11.04 3.30 15.09
CA MET A 26 10.45 3.56 13.79
C MET A 26 10.40 2.20 13.11
N TYR A 27 9.32 1.45 13.36
CA TYR A 27 9.09 0.21 12.64
C TYR A 27 8.89 0.59 11.17
N PRO A 28 9.54 -0.11 10.23
CA PRO A 28 9.21 0.06 8.83
C PRO A 28 7.71 -0.17 8.67
N TYR A 29 7.05 0.69 7.89
CA TYR A 29 5.64 0.54 7.57
C TYR A 29 5.40 -0.90 7.07
N GLY A 30 4.48 -1.65 7.68
CA GLY A 30 4.25 -3.08 7.40
C GLY A 30 5.05 -4.11 8.21
N GLY A 31 6.08 -3.76 9.00
CA GLY A 31 6.88 -4.74 9.76
C GLY A 31 6.67 -4.68 11.29
N PRO A 32 7.13 -5.69 12.07
CA PRO A 32 7.62 -7.03 11.65
C PRO A 32 6.51 -7.94 11.09
N PHE A 33 6.89 -8.88 10.22
CA PHE A 33 5.96 -9.85 9.63
C PHE A 33 6.07 -11.23 10.30
N SER A 34 4.93 -11.87 10.57
CA SER A 34 4.88 -13.23 11.12
C SER A 34 3.81 -14.07 10.42
N ASP A 35 4.16 -15.29 10.01
CA ASP A 35 3.22 -16.27 9.45
C ASP A 35 2.36 -16.88 10.56
N ASN A 36 1.04 -16.77 10.42
CA ASN A 36 0.09 -17.32 11.40
C ASN A 36 -0.24 -18.80 11.14
N LEU A 37 0.31 -19.41 10.08
CA LEU A 37 0.10 -20.80 9.66
C LEU A 37 -1.35 -21.16 9.26
N ASP A 38 -2.23 -20.17 9.18
CA ASP A 38 -3.65 -20.30 8.79
C ASP A 38 -3.94 -19.75 7.39
N GLY A 39 -2.89 -19.39 6.64
CA GLY A 39 -2.98 -18.71 5.34
C GLY A 39 -2.95 -17.18 5.44
N THR A 40 -2.68 -16.64 6.62
CA THR A 40 -2.50 -15.21 6.84
C THR A 40 -1.11 -14.87 7.40
N ILE A 41 -0.67 -13.63 7.15
CA ILE A 41 0.59 -13.10 7.64
C ILE A 41 0.30 -11.80 8.39
N SER A 42 0.60 -11.76 9.67
CA SER A 42 0.45 -10.55 10.48
C SER A 42 1.61 -9.59 10.22
N ALA A 43 1.30 -8.31 10.13
CA ALA A 43 2.24 -7.21 10.08
C ALA A 43 2.21 -6.42 11.40
N GLY A 44 3.31 -5.76 11.75
CA GLY A 44 3.47 -5.07 13.03
C GLY A 44 2.64 -3.80 13.20
N ASP A 45 2.02 -3.31 12.12
CA ASP A 45 1.09 -2.18 12.10
C ASP A 45 -0.38 -2.60 12.32
N GLY A 46 -0.62 -3.86 12.66
CA GLY A 46 -1.96 -4.42 12.87
C GLY A 46 -2.67 -4.84 11.58
N LEU A 47 -1.99 -4.73 10.44
CA LEU A 47 -2.45 -5.29 9.18
C LEU A 47 -2.23 -6.80 9.14
N VAL A 48 -3.08 -7.48 8.38
CA VAL A 48 -3.02 -8.92 8.15
C VAL A 48 -3.14 -9.16 6.66
N TRP A 49 -2.17 -9.85 6.11
CA TRP A 49 -2.05 -10.13 4.69
C TRP A 49 -2.52 -11.53 4.37
N GLN A 50 -3.15 -11.69 3.21
CA GLN A 50 -3.34 -13.01 2.63
C GLN A 50 -1.97 -13.58 2.24
N LYS A 51 -1.69 -14.83 2.62
CA LYS A 51 -0.39 -15.49 2.36
C LYS A 51 -0.19 -15.86 0.89
N CYS A 52 -1.22 -16.37 0.23
CA CYS A 52 -1.19 -16.71 -1.18
C CYS A 52 -1.93 -15.69 -2.03
N SER A 53 -1.55 -15.54 -3.29
CA SER A 53 -2.26 -14.67 -4.24
C SER A 53 -3.59 -15.31 -4.67
N MET A 54 -4.49 -14.51 -5.25
CA MET A 54 -5.70 -15.02 -5.89
C MET A 54 -5.38 -16.19 -6.84
N GLY A 55 -6.22 -17.23 -6.78
CA GLY A 55 -6.08 -18.45 -7.60
C GLY A 55 -5.22 -19.54 -6.98
N GLN A 56 -4.41 -19.22 -5.97
CA GLN A 56 -3.61 -20.20 -5.23
C GLN A 56 -4.39 -20.79 -4.03
N GLY A 57 -3.82 -21.81 -3.39
CA GLY A 57 -4.34 -22.38 -2.14
C GLY A 57 -4.27 -21.40 -0.95
N ILE A 58 -4.72 -21.83 0.23
CA ILE A 58 -4.78 -20.96 1.43
C ILE A 58 -3.42 -20.92 2.14
N THR A 59 -2.90 -22.08 2.54
CA THR A 59 -1.62 -22.23 3.26
C THR A 59 -0.47 -22.63 2.33
N VAL A 60 -0.78 -23.26 1.20
CA VAL A 60 0.16 -23.76 0.20
C VAL A 60 -0.05 -22.98 -1.10
N CYS A 61 0.92 -22.13 -1.46
CA CYS A 61 0.82 -21.24 -2.62
C CYS A 61 1.35 -21.86 -3.92
N SER A 62 1.71 -23.15 -3.95
CA SER A 62 2.31 -23.79 -5.14
C SER A 62 1.28 -24.37 -6.11
N SER A 63 0.05 -24.64 -5.67
CA SER A 63 -1.01 -25.21 -6.52
C SER A 63 -2.40 -24.87 -5.97
N PRO A 64 -3.34 -24.38 -6.80
CA PRO A 64 -3.18 -24.01 -8.21
C PRO A 64 -2.24 -22.81 -8.39
N ALA A 65 -1.88 -22.49 -9.62
CA ALA A 65 -1.08 -21.30 -9.92
C ALA A 65 -1.91 -20.01 -9.68
N ALA A 66 -1.22 -18.91 -9.37
CA ALA A 66 -1.86 -17.61 -9.22
C ALA A 66 -2.55 -17.17 -10.51
N THR A 67 -3.73 -16.58 -10.38
CA THR A 67 -4.53 -16.04 -11.47
C THR A 67 -4.53 -14.51 -11.43
N THR A 68 -4.78 -13.92 -12.60
CA THR A 68 -4.96 -12.47 -12.74
C THR A 68 -6.43 -12.14 -13.00
N SER A 69 -6.87 -10.96 -12.61
CA SER A 69 -8.22 -10.47 -12.90
C SER A 69 -8.20 -9.00 -13.34
N ASP A 70 -9.31 -8.48 -13.85
CA ASP A 70 -9.52 -7.04 -13.95
C ASP A 70 -9.68 -6.41 -12.55
N TRP A 71 -9.64 -5.08 -12.49
CA TRP A 71 -9.67 -4.33 -11.22
C TRP A 71 -10.99 -4.46 -10.45
N ASN A 72 -12.14 -4.52 -11.14
CA ASN A 72 -13.43 -4.66 -10.46
C ASN A 72 -13.56 -6.07 -9.87
N THR A 73 -13.14 -7.09 -10.62
CA THR A 73 -13.09 -8.46 -10.10
C THR A 73 -12.12 -8.58 -8.92
N ALA A 74 -10.98 -7.88 -8.94
CA ALA A 74 -10.02 -7.85 -7.83
C ALA A 74 -10.63 -7.27 -6.54
N LEU A 75 -11.37 -6.16 -6.66
CA LEU A 75 -12.10 -5.56 -5.54
C LEU A 75 -13.13 -6.52 -4.96
N ASN A 76 -13.96 -7.11 -5.83
CA ASN A 76 -15.01 -8.03 -5.42
C ASN A 76 -14.44 -9.29 -4.76
N TYR A 77 -13.34 -9.82 -5.30
CA TYR A 77 -12.62 -10.96 -4.73
C TYR A 77 -12.17 -10.69 -3.30
N CYS A 78 -11.51 -9.55 -3.05
CA CYS A 78 -11.09 -9.25 -1.70
C CYS A 78 -12.28 -9.00 -0.78
N ASN A 79 -13.33 -8.30 -1.23
CA ASN A 79 -14.50 -8.04 -0.39
C ASN A 79 -15.30 -9.31 -0.04
N SER A 80 -15.24 -10.35 -0.89
CA SER A 80 -15.95 -11.62 -0.67
C SER A 80 -15.07 -12.72 -0.05
N LEU A 81 -13.78 -12.46 0.14
CA LEU A 81 -12.85 -13.42 0.70
C LEU A 81 -13.26 -13.75 2.15
N ASN A 82 -13.61 -15.00 2.42
CA ASN A 82 -13.88 -15.48 3.77
C ASN A 82 -12.69 -16.32 4.27
N LEU A 83 -11.65 -15.62 4.70
CA LEU A 83 -10.47 -16.22 5.33
C LEU A 83 -10.41 -15.78 6.80
N THR A 84 -10.31 -16.75 7.70
CA THR A 84 -10.20 -16.56 9.16
C THR A 84 -11.28 -15.66 9.78
N GLY A 85 -12.47 -15.57 9.17
CA GLY A 85 -13.57 -14.72 9.65
C GLY A 85 -13.30 -13.21 9.63
N ARG A 86 -12.33 -12.76 8.82
CA ARG A 86 -11.94 -11.35 8.72
C ARG A 86 -12.65 -10.64 7.57
N THR A 87 -12.76 -9.32 7.68
CA THR A 87 -13.12 -8.45 6.55
C THR A 87 -11.88 -8.14 5.73
N TRP A 88 -11.92 -8.47 4.46
CA TRP A 88 -10.82 -8.31 3.53
C TRP A 88 -11.12 -7.19 2.54
N ARG A 89 -10.06 -6.51 2.09
CA ARG A 89 -10.14 -5.45 1.09
C ARG A 89 -8.92 -5.48 0.19
N LEU A 90 -9.04 -4.82 -0.95
CA LEU A 90 -7.89 -4.58 -1.83
C LEU A 90 -6.97 -3.53 -1.18
N PRO A 91 -5.66 -3.78 -1.06
CA PRO A 91 -4.74 -2.88 -0.38
C PRO A 91 -4.61 -1.57 -1.14
N ASN A 92 -4.36 -0.48 -0.42
CA ASN A 92 -3.95 0.77 -1.05
C ASN A 92 -2.49 0.68 -1.51
N VAL A 93 -2.04 1.64 -2.32
CA VAL A 93 -0.69 1.61 -2.90
C VAL A 93 0.41 1.65 -1.85
N LYS A 94 0.23 2.37 -0.74
CA LYS A 94 1.23 2.45 0.34
C LYS A 94 1.35 1.12 1.08
N GLU A 95 0.22 0.50 1.39
CA GLU A 95 0.17 -0.83 2.01
C GLU A 95 0.83 -1.87 1.12
N LEU A 96 0.48 -1.93 -0.17
CA LEU A 96 1.08 -2.95 -1.04
C LEU A 96 2.56 -2.68 -1.32
N SER A 97 2.99 -1.41 -1.33
CA SER A 97 4.42 -1.09 -1.41
C SER A 97 5.19 -1.46 -0.13
N SER A 98 4.50 -1.59 1.02
CA SER A 98 5.15 -1.87 2.30
C SER A 98 5.69 -3.30 2.42
N ILE A 99 5.17 -4.21 1.60
CA ILE A 99 5.65 -5.59 1.53
C ILE A 99 6.76 -5.79 0.49
N LEU A 100 7.19 -4.73 -0.22
CA LEU A 100 8.35 -4.79 -1.11
C LEU A 100 9.64 -4.95 -0.30
N ASP A 101 10.48 -5.89 -0.72
CA ASP A 101 11.79 -6.11 -0.11
C ASP A 101 12.89 -5.54 -1.00
N TYR A 102 13.19 -4.25 -0.80
CA TYR A 102 14.25 -3.53 -1.53
C TYR A 102 15.67 -4.04 -1.26
N GLY A 103 15.86 -4.95 -0.29
CA GLY A 103 17.13 -5.64 -0.08
C GLY A 103 17.40 -6.75 -1.09
N LYS A 104 16.39 -7.19 -1.86
CA LYS A 104 16.53 -8.26 -2.85
C LYS A 104 17.10 -7.75 -4.18
N THR A 105 17.99 -8.55 -4.73
CA THR A 105 18.62 -8.32 -6.05
C THR A 105 18.01 -9.17 -7.16
N SER A 106 17.07 -10.07 -6.83
CA SER A 106 16.37 -10.95 -7.77
C SER A 106 14.85 -10.82 -7.64
N PHE A 107 14.14 -10.98 -8.75
CA PHE A 107 12.68 -10.94 -8.77
C PHE A 107 12.09 -12.27 -8.25
N PRO A 108 10.95 -12.23 -7.54
CA PRO A 108 10.19 -11.04 -7.16
C PRO A 108 10.80 -10.27 -5.96
N ILE A 109 10.61 -8.94 -5.94
CA ILE A 109 11.07 -8.00 -4.91
C ILE A 109 10.16 -8.07 -3.68
N ILE A 110 10.12 -9.23 -3.02
CA ILE A 110 9.31 -9.53 -1.83
C ILE A 110 9.98 -10.65 -1.01
N ASN A 111 9.69 -10.71 0.29
CA ASN A 111 10.10 -11.85 1.12
C ASN A 111 9.37 -13.13 0.68
N THR A 112 10.03 -13.94 -0.15
CA THR A 112 9.52 -15.19 -0.72
C THR A 112 9.36 -16.32 0.31
N THR A 113 9.93 -16.18 1.51
CA THR A 113 9.73 -17.15 2.60
C THR A 113 8.36 -16.95 3.24
N LEU A 114 7.97 -15.70 3.46
CA LEU A 114 6.65 -15.34 3.99
C LEU A 114 5.58 -15.42 2.90
N PHE A 115 5.88 -14.91 1.71
CA PHE A 115 4.97 -14.85 0.56
C PHE A 115 5.44 -15.77 -0.57
N PRO A 116 5.34 -17.10 -0.39
CA PRO A 116 5.87 -18.07 -1.35
C PRO A 116 5.09 -18.04 -2.66
N ASN A 117 5.79 -18.35 -3.77
CA ASN A 117 5.23 -18.38 -5.12
C ASN A 117 4.47 -17.10 -5.52
N THR A 118 4.90 -15.95 -5.00
CA THR A 118 4.45 -14.65 -5.49
C THR A 118 4.95 -14.47 -6.91
N SER A 119 4.06 -14.08 -7.84
CA SER A 119 4.46 -13.81 -9.22
C SER A 119 5.26 -12.50 -9.26
N GLY A 120 6.40 -12.48 -9.95
CA GLY A 120 7.09 -11.24 -10.25
C GLY A 120 6.33 -10.51 -11.36
N ASN A 121 5.29 -9.75 -11.02
CA ASN A 121 4.50 -8.98 -11.98
C ASN A 121 3.71 -7.87 -11.26
N TYR A 122 2.76 -7.24 -11.95
CA TYR A 122 1.89 -6.23 -11.40
C TYR A 122 0.83 -6.81 -10.47
N TYR A 123 0.60 -6.10 -9.35
CA TYR A 123 -0.47 -6.39 -8.41
C TYR A 123 -1.38 -5.18 -8.23
N TRP A 124 -2.69 -5.43 -8.23
CA TRP A 124 -3.71 -4.39 -8.09
C TRP A 124 -3.69 -3.71 -6.71
N THR A 125 -3.95 -2.41 -6.71
CA THR A 125 -4.25 -1.63 -5.50
C THR A 125 -5.63 -0.99 -5.62
N SER A 126 -6.24 -0.63 -4.49
CA SER A 126 -7.48 0.15 -4.45
C SER A 126 -7.28 1.64 -4.77
N THR A 127 -6.03 2.11 -4.81
CA THR A 127 -5.72 3.51 -5.11
C THR A 127 -5.96 3.79 -6.59
N SER A 128 -6.99 4.58 -6.89
CA SER A 128 -7.26 5.05 -8.25
C SER A 128 -6.45 6.31 -8.60
N GLY A 129 -5.92 6.34 -9.81
CA GLY A 129 -5.47 7.57 -10.47
C GLY A 129 -6.65 8.37 -11.03
N VAL A 130 -6.34 9.36 -11.90
CA VAL A 130 -7.27 10.36 -12.43
C VAL A 130 -8.66 9.76 -12.72
N SER A 131 -9.67 10.32 -12.06
CA SER A 131 -11.04 9.80 -12.06
C SER A 131 -11.70 9.95 -13.43
N SER A 132 -12.70 9.10 -13.68
CA SER A 132 -13.52 9.13 -14.89
C SER A 132 -14.06 10.53 -15.15
N GLY A 133 -13.80 11.05 -16.35
CA GLY A 133 -14.25 12.36 -16.76
C GLY A 133 -13.91 12.62 -18.21
N THR A 134 -14.15 13.84 -18.65
CA THR A 134 -13.89 14.26 -20.01
C THR A 134 -13.11 15.57 -19.97
N SER A 135 -12.14 15.73 -20.88
CA SER A 135 -11.43 16.99 -21.06
C SER A 135 -12.43 18.15 -21.16
N PRO A 136 -12.24 19.27 -20.42
CA PRO A 136 -13.18 20.39 -20.39
C PRO A 136 -13.58 20.90 -21.78
N ASN A 137 -14.86 21.25 -21.95
CA ASN A 137 -15.40 21.78 -23.22
C ASN A 137 -15.05 23.27 -23.42
N THR A 138 -14.86 23.98 -22.32
CA THR A 138 -14.39 25.37 -22.27
C THR A 138 -13.02 25.39 -21.63
N ALA A 139 -12.00 25.78 -22.38
CA ALA A 139 -10.75 26.24 -21.80
C ALA A 139 -11.05 27.58 -21.12
N THR A 140 -11.56 27.56 -19.89
CA THR A 140 -11.41 28.71 -19.01
C THR A 140 -9.98 28.65 -18.53
N ASP A 141 -9.22 29.73 -18.71
CA ASP A 141 -7.76 29.86 -18.57
C ASP A 141 -7.17 29.60 -17.16
N ASN A 142 -7.80 28.72 -16.38
CA ASN A 142 -7.42 28.31 -15.03
C ASN A 142 -6.94 26.84 -14.96
N ASP A 143 -6.91 26.11 -16.08
CA ASP A 143 -6.11 24.88 -16.15
C ASP A 143 -4.64 25.30 -15.98
N PRO A 144 -3.78 24.60 -15.21
CA PRO A 144 -2.37 24.96 -15.10
C PRO A 144 -1.73 24.88 -16.48
N VAL A 145 -1.65 26.04 -17.14
CA VAL A 145 -0.96 26.28 -18.39
C VAL A 145 0.53 26.03 -18.15
N ALA A 146 0.96 24.80 -18.41
CA ALA A 146 2.34 24.58 -18.81
C ALA A 146 2.53 25.35 -20.14
N TYR A 147 3.41 26.34 -20.09
CA TYR A 147 3.56 27.47 -21.00
C TYR A 147 3.44 27.14 -22.50
N ILE A 148 2.74 28.02 -23.21
CA ILE A 148 2.53 28.01 -24.66
C ILE A 148 3.76 28.62 -25.34
N ALA A 149 4.36 27.92 -26.29
CA ALA A 149 5.33 28.52 -27.21
C ALA A 149 4.60 29.30 -28.33
N THR A 150 5.14 30.46 -28.67
CA THR A 150 4.80 31.29 -29.84
C THR A 150 6.10 31.47 -30.63
N SER A 151 6.15 31.75 -31.93
CA SER A 151 5.18 32.35 -32.85
C SER A 151 5.21 31.72 -34.26
N ASN A 152 5.96 30.64 -34.50
CA ASN A 152 6.08 30.05 -35.84
C ASN A 152 6.36 28.54 -35.77
N ASN A 153 5.30 27.74 -35.62
CA ASN A 153 5.30 26.27 -35.59
C ASN A 153 5.64 25.61 -34.23
N ASP A 154 4.77 25.84 -33.26
CA ASP A 154 4.79 25.09 -32.00
C ASP A 154 3.63 24.08 -32.00
N ASN A 155 3.97 22.82 -32.24
CA ASN A 155 3.07 21.68 -32.08
C ASN A 155 2.69 21.50 -30.60
N ALA A 156 1.79 22.36 -30.11
CA ALA A 156 1.20 22.20 -28.78
C ALA A 156 0.22 21.03 -28.81
N TYR A 157 0.54 19.94 -28.10
CA TYR A 157 -0.36 18.81 -27.90
C TYR A 157 -1.55 19.25 -27.04
N ARG A 158 -2.62 19.74 -27.67
CA ARG A 158 -3.90 19.98 -27.00
C ARG A 158 -4.67 18.66 -26.94
N ILE A 159 -5.05 18.21 -25.76
CA ILE A 159 -6.01 17.11 -25.61
C ILE A 159 -7.31 17.57 -26.27
N ALA A 160 -7.86 16.76 -27.19
CA ALA A 160 -9.07 17.13 -27.91
C ALA A 160 -10.24 17.37 -26.93
N LYS A 161 -11.08 18.35 -27.23
CA LYS A 161 -12.30 18.59 -26.46
C LYS A 161 -13.12 17.30 -26.40
N ASN A 162 -13.76 17.06 -25.27
CA ASN A 162 -14.54 15.85 -25.03
C ASN A 162 -13.73 14.53 -25.08
N THR A 163 -12.40 14.56 -24.95
CA THR A 163 -11.60 13.33 -24.78
C THR A 163 -11.91 12.71 -23.43
N LYS A 164 -12.42 11.48 -23.42
CA LYS A 164 -12.66 10.73 -22.18
C LYS A 164 -11.33 10.38 -21.53
N TYR A 165 -11.16 10.75 -20.27
CA TYR A 165 -10.05 10.23 -19.47
C TYR A 165 -10.23 8.73 -19.26
N ARG A 166 -9.13 7.99 -19.37
CA ARG A 166 -9.10 6.57 -19.07
C ARG A 166 -9.10 6.42 -17.56
N ALA A 167 -10.00 5.58 -17.02
CA ALA A 167 -9.94 5.23 -15.61
C ALA A 167 -8.62 4.47 -15.33
N MET A 168 -7.82 4.96 -14.40
CA MET A 168 -6.52 4.37 -14.03
C MET A 168 -6.47 3.99 -12.55
N ALA A 169 -5.70 2.95 -12.22
CA ALA A 169 -5.37 2.56 -10.85
C ALA A 169 -3.86 2.38 -10.72
N TYR A 170 -3.33 2.60 -9.53
CA TYR A 170 -1.93 2.29 -9.25
C TYR A 170 -1.78 0.78 -9.06
N VAL A 171 -0.70 0.22 -9.61
CA VAL A 171 -0.28 -1.15 -9.37
C VAL A 171 1.14 -1.16 -8.82
N VAL A 172 1.47 -2.16 -8.02
CA VAL A 172 2.83 -2.39 -7.53
C VAL A 172 3.48 -3.46 -8.41
N ASP A 173 4.67 -3.16 -8.95
CA ASP A 173 5.46 -4.07 -9.77
C ASP A 173 6.48 -4.81 -8.92
N PHE A 174 6.24 -6.11 -8.70
CA PHE A 174 7.16 -6.98 -7.97
C PHE A 174 8.37 -7.46 -8.78
N ARG A 175 8.52 -7.11 -10.06
CA ARG A 175 9.74 -7.43 -10.85
C ARG A 175 10.88 -6.48 -10.54
N MET A 176 10.55 -5.19 -10.38
CA MET A 176 11.53 -4.12 -10.22
C MET A 176 11.34 -3.31 -8.93
N GLY A 177 10.24 -3.50 -8.19
CA GLY A 177 9.96 -2.79 -6.95
C GLY A 177 9.49 -1.35 -7.19
N GLY A 178 8.46 -1.17 -8.02
CA GLY A 178 7.98 0.15 -8.42
C GLY A 178 6.45 0.29 -8.35
N ILE A 179 5.98 1.52 -8.53
CA ILE A 179 4.56 1.86 -8.65
C ILE A 179 4.34 2.45 -10.03
N ILE A 180 3.34 1.97 -10.76
CA ILE A 180 2.96 2.51 -12.06
C ILE A 180 1.45 2.73 -12.12
N GLU A 181 1.01 3.66 -12.99
CA GLU A 181 -0.40 3.77 -13.35
C GLU A 181 -0.76 2.69 -14.38
N PHE A 182 -1.90 2.04 -14.16
CA PHE A 182 -2.38 0.95 -14.98
C PHE A 182 -3.87 1.15 -15.33
N PRO A 183 -4.27 1.00 -16.60
CA PRO A 183 -5.66 1.17 -17.00
C PRO A 183 -6.61 0.22 -16.28
N LYS A 184 -7.80 0.70 -15.90
CA LYS A 184 -8.92 -0.12 -15.45
C LYS A 184 -9.81 -0.49 -16.63
N THR A 185 -9.38 -1.47 -17.43
CA THR A 185 -10.23 -2.01 -18.51
C THR A 185 -10.39 -3.52 -18.39
N ASN A 186 -11.40 -4.08 -19.06
CA ASN A 186 -11.62 -5.53 -19.08
C ASN A 186 -10.53 -6.29 -19.87
N SER A 187 -9.60 -5.56 -20.52
CA SER A 187 -8.46 -6.13 -21.25
C SER A 187 -7.16 -6.05 -20.45
N THR A 188 -7.17 -5.40 -19.28
CA THR A 188 -6.02 -5.32 -18.38
C THR A 188 -6.24 -6.23 -17.20
N SER A 189 -5.27 -7.11 -16.93
CA SER A 189 -5.28 -7.98 -15.76
C SER A 189 -4.00 -7.84 -14.96
N ALA A 190 -4.12 -8.00 -13.65
CA ALA A 190 -3.00 -8.02 -12.72
C ALA A 190 -3.30 -9.02 -11.58
N TYR A 191 -2.28 -9.38 -10.81
CA TYR A 191 -2.45 -10.27 -9.67
C TYR A 191 -3.09 -9.55 -8.49
N VAL A 192 -3.65 -10.33 -7.56
CA VAL A 192 -4.38 -9.81 -6.42
C VAL A 192 -3.89 -10.48 -5.14
N ARG A 193 -3.68 -9.67 -4.12
CA ARG A 193 -3.39 -10.10 -2.75
C ARG A 193 -4.18 -9.20 -1.82
N CYS A 194 -5.00 -9.81 -0.98
CA CYS A 194 -5.89 -9.05 -0.11
C CYS A 194 -5.22 -8.72 1.23
N ILE A 195 -5.72 -7.66 1.85
CA ILE A 195 -5.32 -7.22 3.17
C ILE A 195 -6.55 -7.08 4.06
N SER A 196 -6.37 -7.29 5.35
CA SER A 196 -7.32 -7.03 6.42
C SER A 196 -6.64 -6.19 7.49
N GLY A 197 -7.38 -5.34 8.18
CA GLY A 197 -6.83 -4.42 9.16
C GLY A 197 -7.90 -3.49 9.71
N PRO A 198 -7.56 -2.66 10.72
CA PRO A 198 -8.46 -1.68 11.31
C PRO A 198 -9.00 -0.65 10.30
#